data_AF-A0A969EYW4-F1
#
_entry.id   AF-A0A969EYW4-F1
#
_cell.length_a   1.000
_cell.length_b   1.000
_cell.length_c   1.000
_cell.angle_alpha   90.00
_cell.angle_beta   90.00
_cell.angle_gamma   90.00
#
_symmetry.space_group_name_H-M   'P 1'
#
loop_
_entity.id
_entity.type
_entity.pdbx_description
1 polymer ?
#
loop_
_entity_poly.entity_id
_entity_poly.type
_entity_poly.pdbx_seq_one_letter_code
_entity_poly.pdbx_strand_id
1 'polypeptide(L)'
;IGEGSGLVRITRHPFQWAVVLWSASHIVAGGDSDSLVFFGSFGAVSLFGTFLMDRKKARQLGPDWQSFANATSNIPFAAIIAGRNRLVVKELWQPVVVGLAGYALLLWGHEFVSGVPLL
;
A
#
# COMPACT_ATOMS: atom_id res chain seq x y z
N ILE A 1 -2.34 -20.59 4.33
CA ILE A 1 -2.30 -19.23 3.72
C ILE A 1 -2.11 -19.42 2.22
N GLY A 2 -3.11 -19.12 1.37
CA GLY A 2 -2.98 -19.31 -0.09
C GLY A 2 -1.94 -18.37 -0.72
N GLU A 3 -1.60 -18.53 -2.00
CA GLU A 3 -0.52 -17.80 -2.73
C GLU A 3 -0.69 -16.25 -2.84
N GLY A 4 -1.68 -15.67 -2.16
CA GLY A 4 -2.11 -14.29 -2.32
C GLY A 4 -3.01 -14.10 -3.55
N SER A 5 -4.07 -13.30 -3.39
CA SER A 5 -5.01 -12.95 -4.46
C SER A 5 -5.21 -11.44 -4.53
N GLY A 6 -5.64 -10.94 -5.67
CA GLY A 6 -5.85 -9.53 -5.94
C GLY A 6 -4.58 -8.72 -5.71
N LEU A 7 -4.70 -7.62 -4.96
CA LEU A 7 -3.58 -6.70 -4.67
C LEU A 7 -2.43 -7.36 -3.91
N VAL A 8 -2.68 -8.46 -3.18
CA VAL A 8 -1.64 -9.19 -2.44
C VAL A 8 -0.59 -9.81 -3.38
N ARG A 9 -0.96 -10.05 -4.65
CA ARG A 9 -0.02 -10.50 -5.69
C ARG A 9 1.00 -9.43 -6.07
N ILE A 10 0.63 -8.15 -5.94
CA ILE A 10 1.51 -7.01 -6.22
C ILE A 10 2.44 -6.78 -5.03
N THR A 11 1.89 -6.68 -3.82
CA THR A 11 2.65 -6.55 -2.57
C THR A 11 1.89 -7.21 -1.42
N ARG A 12 2.61 -7.78 -0.46
CA ARG A 12 2.06 -8.34 0.78
C ARG A 12 1.32 -7.30 1.64
N HIS A 13 1.66 -6.02 1.50
CA HIS A 13 1.11 -4.93 2.33
C HIS A 13 0.52 -3.81 1.47
N PRO A 14 -0.55 -4.09 0.68
CA PRO A 14 -1.05 -3.12 -0.30
C PRO A 14 -1.59 -1.85 0.35
N PHE A 15 -2.22 -1.95 1.53
CA PHE A 15 -2.68 -0.78 2.28
C PHE A 15 -1.53 0.08 2.80
N GLN A 16 -0.48 -0.53 3.35
CA GLN A 16 0.67 0.21 3.86
C GLN A 16 1.37 0.96 2.72
N TRP A 17 1.58 0.31 1.57
CA TRP A 17 2.12 0.97 0.39
C TRP A 17 1.21 2.08 -0.15
N ALA A 18 -0.11 1.95 -0.06
CA ALA A 18 -1.02 3.05 -0.37
C ALA A 18 -0.79 4.27 0.53
N VAL A 19 -0.63 4.07 1.84
CA VAL A 19 -0.31 5.16 2.78
C VAL A 19 1.07 5.76 2.49
N VAL A 20 2.08 4.94 2.16
CA VAL A 20 3.42 5.44 1.79
C VAL A 20 3.36 6.33 0.55
N LEU A 21 2.67 5.87 -0.51
CA LEU A 21 2.52 6.64 -1.75
C LEU A 21 1.69 7.92 -1.54
N TRP A 22 0.61 7.82 -0.75
CA TRP A 22 -0.21 8.96 -0.36
C TRP A 22 0.62 10.00 0.39
N SER A 23 1.33 9.60 1.45
CA SER A 23 2.23 10.48 2.21
C SER A 23 3.29 11.12 1.32
N ALA A 24 3.95 10.34 0.45
CA ALA A 24 4.96 10.87 -0.46
C ALA A 24 4.38 11.93 -1.41
N SER A 25 3.22 11.67 -2.01
CA SER A 25 2.57 12.64 -2.91
C SER A 25 2.19 13.94 -2.21
N HIS A 26 1.75 13.89 -0.95
CA HIS A 26 1.38 15.09 -0.21
C HIS A 26 2.59 15.90 0.26
N ILE A 27 3.70 15.24 0.64
CA ILE A 27 4.95 15.95 0.95
C ILE A 27 5.45 16.71 -0.28
N VAL A 28 5.39 16.08 -1.46
CA VAL A 28 5.79 16.72 -2.72
C VAL A 28 4.88 17.90 -3.09
N ALA A 29 3.58 17.82 -2.78
CA ALA A 29 2.61 18.86 -3.09
C ALA A 29 2.65 20.06 -2.11
N GLY A 30 2.77 19.80 -0.80
CA GLY A 30 2.71 20.84 0.23
C GLY A 30 4.01 21.65 0.36
N GLY A 31 5.17 21.00 0.28
CA GLY A 31 6.48 21.67 0.32
C GLY A 31 6.84 22.38 1.64
N ASP A 32 5.95 22.40 2.63
CA ASP A 32 6.15 23.02 3.95
C ASP A 32 6.56 22.02 5.05
N SER A 33 7.00 22.56 6.19
CA SER A 33 7.45 21.76 7.34
C SER A 33 6.33 20.97 8.01
N ASP A 34 5.10 21.48 7.97
CA ASP A 34 3.97 20.91 8.71
C ASP A 34 3.48 19.65 7.99
N SER A 35 3.39 19.72 6.67
CA SER A 35 3.19 18.61 5.74
C SER A 35 4.26 17.55 5.90
N LEU A 36 5.54 17.95 6.00
CA LEU A 36 6.64 17.00 6.21
C LEU A 36 6.46 16.22 7.52
N VAL A 37 6.15 16.90 8.63
CA VAL A 37 5.97 16.24 9.93
C VAL A 37 4.74 15.34 9.92
N PHE A 38 3.60 15.84 9.44
CA PHE A 38 2.35 15.09 9.43
C PHE A 38 2.43 13.86 8.50
N PHE A 39 2.62 14.08 7.19
CA PHE A 39 2.63 13.00 6.22
C PHE A 39 3.87 12.11 6.36
N GLY A 40 5.01 12.68 6.76
CA GLY A 40 6.24 11.93 7.01
C GLY A 40 6.10 10.95 8.16
N SER A 41 5.40 11.33 9.23
CA SER A 41 5.12 10.41 10.35
C SER A 41 4.26 9.22 9.91
N PHE A 42 3.18 9.46 9.16
CA PHE A 42 2.35 8.38 8.59
C PHE A 42 3.13 7.50 7.61
N GLY A 43 3.92 8.11 6.73
CA GLY A 43 4.73 7.41 5.75
C GLY A 43 5.79 6.52 6.41
N ALA A 44 6.47 7.03 7.44
CA ALA A 44 7.47 6.29 8.20
C ALA A 44 6.85 5.10 8.94
N VAL A 45 5.80 5.34 9.73
CA VAL A 45 5.10 4.27 10.46
C VAL A 45 4.60 3.19 9.51
N SER A 46 4.03 3.58 8.37
CA SER A 46 3.52 2.65 7.38
C SER A 46 4.65 1.81 6.75
N LEU A 47 5.72 2.47 6.31
CA LEU A 47 6.86 1.81 5.67
C LEU A 47 7.54 0.81 6.62
N PHE A 48 7.90 1.25 7.83
CA PHE A 48 8.51 0.36 8.84
C PHE A 48 7.52 -0.71 9.31
N GLY A 49 6.24 -0.38 9.37
CA GLY A 49 5.15 -1.29 9.70
C GLY A 49 5.14 -2.54 8.83
N THR A 50 5.42 -2.41 7.53
CA THR A 50 5.49 -3.58 6.62
C THR A 50 6.48 -4.65 7.10
N PHE A 51 7.67 -4.25 7.55
CA PHE A 51 8.71 -5.17 8.03
C PHE A 51 8.37 -5.74 9.41
N LEU A 52 7.81 -4.93 10.31
CA LEU A 52 7.40 -5.38 11.64
C LEU A 52 6.24 -6.37 11.57
N MET A 53 5.26 -6.11 10.71
CA MET A 53 4.14 -7.02 10.44
C MET A 53 4.63 -8.35 9.86
N ASP A 54 5.58 -8.32 8.93
CA ASP A 54 6.23 -9.53 8.40
C ASP A 54 6.91 -10.35 9.50
N ARG A 55 7.73 -9.70 10.34
CA ARG A 55 8.42 -10.36 11.45
C ARG A 55 7.44 -10.97 12.46
N LYS A 56 6.35 -10.25 12.75
CA LYS A 56 5.28 -10.75 13.63
C LYS A 56 4.61 -11.98 13.03
N LYS A 57 4.23 -11.94 11.75
CA LYS A 57 3.59 -13.09 11.06
C LYS A 57 4.52 -14.29 10.93
N ALA A 58 5.81 -14.07 10.66
CA ALA A 58 6.81 -15.13 10.63
C ALA A 58 6.91 -15.88 11.95
N ARG A 59 6.89 -15.16 13.08
CA ARG A 59 6.91 -15.76 14.43
C ARG A 59 5.62 -16.52 14.76
N GLN A 60 4.47 -16.02 14.28
CA GLN A 60 3.17 -16.60 14.61
C GLN A 60 2.81 -17.83 13.77
N LEU A 61 3.23 -17.87 12.52
CA LEU A 61 2.78 -18.88 11.54
C LEU A 61 3.90 -19.80 11.05
N GLY A 62 5.18 -19.50 11.35
CA GLY A 62 6.31 -20.37 11.08
C GLY A 62 6.40 -20.83 9.59
N PRO A 63 6.43 -22.15 9.31
CA PRO A 63 6.57 -22.68 7.94
C PRO A 63 5.50 -22.19 6.97
N ASP A 64 4.26 -22.02 7.42
CA ASP A 64 3.16 -21.56 6.58
C ASP A 64 3.42 -20.14 6.06
N TRP A 65 3.99 -19.28 6.92
CA TRP A 65 4.39 -17.94 6.51
C TRP A 65 5.54 -17.97 5.51
N GLN A 66 6.50 -18.88 5.68
CA GLN A 66 7.62 -18.99 4.74
C GLN A 66 7.12 -19.35 3.34
N SER A 67 6.19 -20.31 3.22
CA SER A 67 5.58 -20.67 1.95
C SER A 67 4.87 -19.46 1.30
N PHE A 68 4.05 -18.75 2.07
CA PHE A 68 3.37 -17.54 1.62
C PHE A 68 4.32 -16.41 1.20
N ALA A 69 5.35 -16.14 2.00
CA ALA A 69 6.33 -15.10 1.76
C ALA A 69 7.20 -15.39 0.53
N ASN A 70 7.48 -16.68 0.25
CA ASN A 70 8.20 -17.09 -0.96
C ASN A 70 7.39 -16.80 -2.23
N ALA A 71 6.07 -16.97 -2.19
CA ALA A 71 5.17 -16.69 -3.32
C ALA A 71 4.85 -15.19 -3.50
N THR A 72 5.21 -14.32 -2.56
CA THR A 72 4.83 -12.90 -2.57
C THR A 72 6.06 -12.00 -2.30
N SER A 73 5.85 -10.68 -2.17
CA SER A 73 6.93 -9.71 -1.92
C SER A 73 6.42 -8.53 -1.09
N ASN A 74 7.29 -7.91 -0.29
CA ASN A 74 6.94 -6.62 0.32
C ASN A 74 7.07 -5.49 -0.71
N ILE A 75 8.17 -5.46 -1.47
CA ILE A 75 8.37 -4.49 -2.55
C ILE A 75 7.33 -4.77 -3.66
N PRO A 76 6.54 -3.76 -4.07
CA PRO A 76 5.55 -3.91 -5.13
C PRO A 76 6.15 -4.51 -6.41
N PHE A 77 5.42 -5.45 -7.02
CA PHE A 77 5.75 -6.16 -8.26
C PHE A 77 6.99 -7.06 -8.23
N ALA A 78 7.85 -7.00 -7.20
CA ALA A 78 9.11 -7.75 -7.21
C ALA A 78 8.94 -9.28 -7.25
N ALA A 79 7.86 -9.83 -6.69
CA ALA A 79 7.56 -11.27 -6.82
C ALA A 79 7.12 -11.66 -8.24
N ILE A 80 6.45 -10.75 -8.94
CA ILE A 80 5.99 -10.96 -10.32
C ILE A 80 7.20 -10.89 -11.28
N ILE A 81 8.05 -9.87 -11.12
CA ILE A 81 9.28 -9.71 -11.90
C ILE A 81 10.20 -10.91 -11.71
N ALA A 82 10.30 -11.43 -10.48
CA ALA A 82 11.11 -12.61 -10.17
C ALA A 82 10.45 -13.95 -10.56
N GLY A 83 9.27 -13.94 -11.21
CA GLY A 83 8.58 -15.16 -11.66
C GLY A 83 7.97 -16.01 -10.55
N ARG A 84 7.93 -15.54 -9.30
CA ARG A 84 7.36 -16.26 -8.15
C ARG A 84 5.85 -16.07 -8.02
N ASN A 85 5.29 -15.06 -8.67
CA ASN A 85 3.86 -14.78 -8.75
C ASN A 85 3.48 -14.28 -10.14
N ARG A 86 2.19 -14.20 -10.44
CA ARG A 86 1.66 -13.67 -11.70
C ARG A 86 0.62 -12.60 -11.46
N LEU A 87 0.55 -11.61 -12.33
CA LEU A 87 -0.53 -10.62 -12.29
C LEU A 87 -1.81 -11.24 -12.90
N VAL A 88 -2.91 -11.22 -12.17
CA VAL A 88 -4.22 -11.66 -12.66
C VAL A 88 -5.14 -10.46 -12.74
N VAL A 89 -5.24 -9.83 -13.92
CA VAL A 89 -5.99 -8.58 -14.12
C VAL A 89 -7.46 -8.71 -13.72
N LYS A 90 -8.05 -9.89 -13.94
CA LYS A 90 -9.43 -10.21 -13.51
C LYS A 90 -9.64 -10.15 -11.99
N GLU A 91 -8.59 -10.23 -11.18
CA GLU A 91 -8.72 -10.08 -9.72
C GLU A 91 -8.65 -8.60 -9.28
N LEU A 92 -8.31 -7.69 -10.20
CA LEU A 92 -8.05 -6.27 -9.90
C LEU A 92 -9.22 -5.34 -10.20
N TRP A 93 -10.24 -5.77 -10.95
CA TRP A 93 -11.32 -4.87 -11.34
C TRP A 93 -12.05 -4.27 -10.14
N GLN A 94 -12.33 -5.07 -9.09
CA GLN A 94 -12.99 -4.55 -7.87
C GLN A 94 -12.12 -3.52 -7.15
N PRO A 95 -10.86 -3.83 -6.75
CA PRO A 95 -10.00 -2.84 -6.12
C PRO A 95 -9.79 -1.58 -6.96
N VAL A 96 -9.66 -1.73 -8.28
CA VAL A 96 -9.46 -0.58 -9.19
C VAL A 96 -10.71 0.28 -9.26
N VAL A 97 -11.89 -0.31 -9.48
CA VAL A 97 -13.15 0.47 -9.55
C VAL A 97 -13.45 1.15 -8.23
N VAL A 98 -13.31 0.43 -7.10
CA VAL A 98 -13.52 0.99 -5.76
C VAL A 98 -12.50 2.08 -5.46
N GLY A 99 -11.23 1.85 -5.81
CA GLY A 99 -10.15 2.82 -5.61
C GLY A 99 -10.36 4.10 -6.43
N LEU A 100 -10.75 3.97 -7.71
CA LEU A 100 -11.05 5.11 -8.58
C LEU A 100 -12.28 5.88 -8.10
N ALA A 101 -13.35 5.19 -7.70
CA ALA A 101 -14.54 5.83 -7.16
C ALA A 101 -14.22 6.56 -5.84
N GLY A 102 -13.49 5.92 -4.94
CA GLY A 102 -13.03 6.55 -3.70
C GLY A 102 -12.13 7.75 -3.94
N TYR A 103 -11.20 7.65 -4.89
CA TYR A 103 -10.36 8.77 -5.30
C TYR A 103 -11.18 9.94 -5.86
N ALA A 104 -12.14 9.68 -6.75
CA ALA A 104 -13.00 10.72 -7.31
C ALA A 104 -13.84 11.42 -6.23
N LEU A 105 -14.38 10.66 -5.27
CA LEU A 105 -15.13 11.19 -4.12
C LEU A 105 -14.24 12.05 -3.21
N LEU A 106 -13.02 11.58 -2.90
CA LEU A 106 -12.07 12.34 -2.09
C LEU A 106 -11.55 13.58 -2.80
N LEU A 107 -11.36 13.52 -4.12
CA LEU A 107 -10.97 14.67 -4.91
C LEU A 107 -12.07 15.73 -4.91
N TRP A 108 -13.31 15.31 -5.16
CA TRP A 108 -14.48 16.21 -5.07
C TRP A 108 -14.66 16.77 -3.66
N GLY A 109 -14.42 15.96 -2.63
CA GLY A 109 -14.53 16.35 -1.22
C GLY A 109 -13.26 16.95 -0.62
N HIS A 110 -12.19 17.17 -1.40
CA HIS A 110 -10.86 17.45 -0.87
C HIS A 110 -10.83 18.72 -0.02
N GLU A 111 -11.51 19.76 -0.50
CA GLU A 111 -11.68 21.04 0.21
C GLU A 111 -12.36 20.86 1.56
N PHE A 112 -13.40 20.03 1.63
CA PHE A 112 -14.16 19.80 2.87
C PHE A 112 -13.36 19.02 3.92
N VAL A 113 -12.44 18.15 3.47
CA VAL A 113 -11.67 17.26 4.35
C VAL A 113 -10.35 17.89 4.77
N SER A 114 -9.67 18.59 3.86
CA SER A 114 -8.34 19.19 4.10
C SER A 114 -8.42 20.66 4.49
N GLY A 115 -9.52 21.35 4.17
CA GLY A 115 -9.63 22.80 4.31
C GLY A 115 -8.82 23.60 3.27
N VAL A 116 -8.18 22.92 2.30
CA VAL A 116 -7.33 23.55 1.26
C VAL A 116 -7.92 23.31 -0.14
N PRO A 117 -8.09 24.36 -0.96
CA PRO A 117 -8.53 24.23 -2.34
C PRO A 117 -7.51 23.51 -3.21
N LEU A 118 -8.02 22.83 -4.23
CA LEU A 118 -7.19 22.11 -5.22
C LEU A 118 -6.47 23.08 -6.19
N LEU A 119 -6.83 24.36 -6.17
CA LEU A 119 -6.26 25.48 -6.95
C LEU A 119 -6.15 26.75 -6.10
#